data_AF-A0A356CJW4-F1
#
_entry.id   AF-A0A356CJW4-F1
#
_cell.length_a   1.000
_cell.length_b   1.000
_cell.length_c   1.000
_cell.angle_alpha   90.00
_cell.angle_beta   90.00
_cell.angle_gamma   90.00
#
_symmetry.space_group_name_H-M   'P 1'
#
loop_
_entity.id
_entity.type
_entity.pdbx_description
1 polymer ?
#
loop_
_entity_poly.entity_id
_entity_poly.type
_entity_poly.pdbx_seq_one_letter_code
_entity_poly.pdbx_strand_id
1 'polypeptide(L)' 'MASETFDVVIIGAGLSGIGAACHLKKNLPNKRYIILESRDA' A
#
# COMPACT_ATOMS: atom_id res chain seq x y z
N MET A 1 15.02 -17.35 -2.32
CA MET A 1 13.77 -16.59 -2.09
C MET A 1 13.97 -15.19 -2.65
N ALA A 2 13.18 -14.78 -3.65
CA ALA A 2 13.25 -13.42 -4.17
C ALA A 2 12.47 -12.48 -3.25
N SER A 3 13.09 -11.40 -2.79
CA SER A 3 12.41 -10.35 -2.04
C SER A 3 11.58 -9.52 -3.00
N GLU A 4 10.29 -9.34 -2.72
CA GLU A 4 9.49 -8.36 -3.45
C GLU A 4 9.81 -6.95 -2.95
N THR A 5 10.09 -6.03 -3.88
CA THR A 5 10.37 -4.62 -3.58
C THR A 5 9.20 -3.75 -3.97
N PHE A 6 8.85 -2.82 -3.08
CA PHE A 6 7.84 -1.78 -3.29
C PHE A 6 8.44 -0.41 -2.99
N ASP A 7 7.98 0.62 -3.68
CA ASP A 7 8.39 1.99 -3.42
C ASP A 7 7.75 2.54 -2.13
N VAL A 8 6.53 2.07 -1.81
CA VAL A 8 5.74 2.53 -0.67
C VAL A 8 5.04 1.36 0.01
N VAL A 9 5.04 1.36 1.34
CA VAL A 9 4.29 0.42 2.17
C VAL A 9 3.28 1.22 2.99
N ILE A 10 2.00 0.89 2.85
CA ILE A 10 0.90 1.47 3.63
C ILE A 10 0.51 0.44 4.70
N ILE A 11 0.55 0.82 5.97
CA ILE A 11 0.13 -0.03 7.10
C ILE A 11 -1.26 0.43 7.55
N GLY A 12 -2.20 -0.51 7.56
CA GLY A 12 -3.63 -0.28 7.80
C GLY A 12 -4.40 -0.13 6.48
N ALA A 13 -5.39 -1.00 6.25
CA ALA A 13 -6.36 -0.99 5.17
C ALA A 13 -7.73 -0.38 5.58
N GLY A 14 -7.76 0.41 6.65
CA GLY A 14 -8.91 1.27 6.98
C GLY A 14 -9.10 2.42 5.98
N LEU A 15 -10.09 3.30 6.22
CA LEU A 15 -10.45 4.38 5.30
C LEU A 15 -9.25 5.27 4.92
N SER A 16 -8.43 5.65 5.89
CA SER A 16 -7.25 6.48 5.65
C SER A 16 -6.20 5.77 4.79
N GLY A 17 -5.98 4.47 5.00
CA GLY A 17 -5.03 3.68 4.21
C GLY A 17 -5.49 3.49 2.76
N ILE A 18 -6.77 3.20 2.56
CA ILE A 18 -7.38 3.13 1.22
C ILE A 18 -7.37 4.50 0.54
N GLY A 19 -7.66 5.57 1.27
CA GLY A 19 -7.57 6.95 0.77
C GLY A 19 -6.15 7.28 0.30
N ALA A 20 -5.13 6.97 1.10
CA ALA A 20 -3.74 7.15 0.73
C ALA A 20 -3.38 6.36 -0.55
N ALA A 21 -3.79 5.09 -0.65
CA ALA A 21 -3.58 4.28 -1.85
C ALA A 21 -4.27 4.86 -3.10
N CYS A 22 -5.48 5.39 -2.95
CA CYS A 22 -6.21 6.05 -4.04
C CYS A 22 -5.44 7.28 -4.55
N HIS A 23 -4.98 8.15 -3.65
CA HIS A 23 -4.15 9.30 -4.01
C HIS A 23 -2.83 8.88 -4.65
N LEU A 24 -2.19 7.83 -4.14
CA LEU A 24 -0.93 7.33 -4.69
C LEU A 24 -1.11 6.79 -6.11
N LYS A 25 -2.16 6.00 -6.35
CA LYS A 25 -2.49 5.50 -7.69
C LYS A 25 -2.80 6.64 -8.68
N LYS A 26 -3.50 7.68 -8.23
CA LYS A 26 -3.86 8.84 -9.07
C LYS A 26 -2.65 9.71 -9.41
N ASN A 27 -1.80 10.03 -8.43
CA ASN A 27 -0.73 11.01 -8.57
C ASN A 27 0.61 10.38 -9.00
N LEU A 28 0.81 9.09 -8.68
CA LEU A 28 2.06 8.36 -8.91
C LEU A 28 1.77 6.99 -9.56
N PRO A 29 1.19 6.93 -10.76
CA PRO A 29 0.70 5.69 -11.38
C PRO A 29 1.79 4.64 -11.62
N ASN A 30 3.05 5.05 -11.70
CA ASN A 30 4.20 4.17 -11.92
C ASN A 30 4.85 3.68 -10.62
N LYS A 31 4.40 4.15 -9.45
CA LYS A 31 4.93 3.72 -8.15
C LYS A 31 4.25 2.44 -7.70
N ARG A 32 5.05 1.46 -7.32
CA ARG A 32 4.56 0.19 -6.78
C ARG A 32 4.37 0.34 -5.29
N TYR A 33 3.19 -0.01 -4.80
CA TYR A 33 2.87 0.02 -3.38
C TYR A 33 2.15 -1.24 -2.93
N ILE A 34 2.23 -1.50 -1.63
CA ILE A 34 1.49 -2.56 -0.95
C ILE A 34 0.76 -1.98 0.25
N ILE A 35 -0.43 -2.53 0.53
CA ILE A 35 -1.20 -2.23 1.75
C ILE A 35 -1.17 -3.49 2.59
N LEU A 36 -0.71 -3.36 3.84
CA LEU A 36 -0.69 -4.42 4.83
C LEU A 36 -1.69 -4.09 5.93
N GLU A 37 -2.48 -5.05 6.36
CA GLU A 37 -3.42 -4.91 7.47
C GLU A 37 -3.21 -6.08 8.43
N SER A 38 -3.41 -5.83 9.72
CA SER A 38 -3.39 -6.89 10.70
C SER A 38 -4.57 -7.82 10.43
N ARG A 39 -4.31 -9.12 10.37
CA ARG A 39 -5.39 -10.11 10.48
C ARG A 39 -5.39 -10.60 11.92
N ASP A 40 -6.57 -10.90 12.44
CA ASP A 40 -6.67 -11.69 13.66
C ASP A 40 -5.93 -13.03 13.45
N ALA A 41 -5.25 -13.49 14.50
CA ALA A 41 -4.39 -14.68 14.48
C ALA A 41 -5.20 -15.99 14.46
#